data_AF-A0A970J7H9-F1
#
_entry.id   AF-A0A970J7H9-F1
#
_cell.length_a   1.000
_cell.length_b   1.000
_cell.length_c   1.000
_cell.angle_alpha   90.00
_cell.angle_beta   90.00
_cell.angle_gamma   90.00
#
_symmetry.space_group_name_H-M   'P 1'
#
loop_
_entity.id
_entity.type
_entity.pdbx_description
1 polymer ?
#
loop_
_entity_poly.entity_id
_entity_poly.type
_entity_poly.pdbx_seq_one_letter_code
_entity_poly.pdbx_strand_id
1 'polypeptide(L)'
;MAENKVRTAEAFFRWAFNTRANTVMSIYEGKEMSREKIFLSFCSHNPALISHGPAGLNASIKGFGFLPKEEYLEEVLEAYLKHIDSYDGDDQAHSRRGLQVLVEQIYHPDQHHRVDFTKVGSLEMAKKHTWENLQVNPEATLIYYQPPMISYEVRGRVRIFDEAQSGKKELYQLFINAQHDVYHRPDKSRWVKYPAYIFDIEEIFDNSSTREGFGTKLEFPY
;
A
#
# COMPACT_ATOMS: atom_id res chain seq x y z
N MET A 1 23.87 2.62 33.02
CA MET A 1 22.85 3.37 32.25
C MET A 1 23.02 2.93 30.81
N ALA A 2 22.09 2.13 30.28
CA ALA A 2 22.13 1.77 28.86
C ALA A 2 21.74 3.02 28.07
N GLU A 3 22.54 3.40 27.08
CA GLU A 3 22.14 4.43 26.11
C GLU A 3 20.78 4.04 25.53
N ASN A 4 19.79 4.93 25.69
CA ASN A 4 18.51 4.80 25.02
C ASN A 4 18.76 5.02 23.53
N LYS A 5 19.14 3.96 22.82
CA LYS A 5 19.29 4.00 21.37
C LYS A 5 17.89 4.23 20.80
N VAL A 6 17.70 5.41 20.19
CA VAL A 6 16.45 5.74 19.50
C VAL A 6 16.20 4.65 18.44
N ARG A 7 15.02 4.03 18.48
CA ARG A 7 14.61 3.03 17.50
C ARG A 7 14.07 3.74 16.27
N THR A 8 14.54 3.33 15.10
CA THR A 8 14.14 3.93 13.83
C THR A 8 12.96 3.18 13.21
N ALA A 9 12.22 3.86 12.35
CA ALA A 9 11.12 3.26 11.59
C ALA A 9 11.57 2.25 10.53
N GLU A 10 12.88 2.09 10.30
CA GLU A 10 13.44 1.06 9.39
C GLU A 10 12.87 -0.34 9.65
N ALA A 11 12.64 -0.69 10.92
CA ALA A 11 12.06 -1.98 11.29
C ALA A 11 10.65 -2.18 10.70
N PHE A 12 9.83 -1.13 10.68
CA PHE A 12 8.51 -1.15 10.05
C PHE A 12 8.64 -1.34 8.54
N PHE A 13 9.45 -0.55 7.83
CA PHE A 13 9.54 -0.65 6.37
C PHE A 13 10.18 -1.96 5.91
N ARG A 14 11.21 -2.45 6.62
CA ARG A 14 11.78 -3.77 6.37
C ARG A 14 10.74 -4.87 6.53
N TRP A 15 9.84 -4.75 7.50
CA TRP A 15 8.74 -5.71 7.64
C TRP A 15 7.66 -5.49 6.57
N ALA A 16 7.12 -4.28 6.44
CA ALA A 16 5.97 -3.96 5.61
C ALA A 16 6.26 -4.15 4.11
N PHE A 17 7.36 -3.55 3.63
CA PHE A 17 7.76 -3.58 2.23
C PHE A 17 8.51 -4.86 1.88
N ASN A 18 9.57 -5.24 2.61
CA ASN A 18 10.38 -6.39 2.16
C ASN A 18 9.62 -7.71 2.29
N THR A 19 8.72 -7.88 3.27
CA THR A 19 7.86 -9.09 3.32
C THR A 19 7.00 -9.19 2.07
N ARG A 20 6.44 -8.06 1.62
CA ARG A 20 5.66 -8.01 0.38
C ARG A 20 6.53 -8.25 -0.84
N ALA A 21 7.66 -7.55 -0.96
CA ALA A 21 8.60 -7.69 -2.06
C ALA A 21 9.09 -9.14 -2.21
N ASN A 22 9.54 -9.76 -1.12
CA ASN A 22 10.00 -11.15 -1.12
C ASN A 22 8.91 -12.12 -1.55
N THR A 23 7.65 -11.88 -1.15
CA THR A 23 6.52 -12.71 -1.56
C THR A 23 6.23 -12.56 -3.05
N VAL A 24 6.17 -11.32 -3.55
CA VAL A 24 5.97 -11.03 -4.99
C VAL A 24 7.07 -11.67 -5.83
N MET A 25 8.34 -11.49 -5.44
CA MET A 25 9.49 -12.11 -6.08
C MET A 25 9.41 -13.64 -6.06
N SER A 26 9.04 -14.24 -4.93
CA SER A 26 8.93 -15.70 -4.81
C SER A 26 7.84 -16.28 -5.73
N ILE A 27 6.69 -15.60 -5.83
CA ILE A 27 5.62 -16.00 -6.76
C ILE A 27 6.10 -15.86 -8.20
N TYR A 28 6.83 -14.79 -8.52
CA TYR A 28 7.37 -14.54 -9.86
C TYR A 28 8.38 -15.63 -10.29
N GLU A 29 9.27 -16.00 -9.38
CA GLU A 29 10.28 -17.05 -9.59
C GLU A 29 9.69 -18.47 -9.57
N GLY A 30 8.39 -18.62 -9.32
CA GLY A 30 7.72 -19.93 -9.24
C GLY A 30 8.13 -20.76 -8.02
N LYS A 31 8.62 -20.11 -6.96
CA LYS A 31 8.99 -20.78 -5.71
C LYS A 31 7.73 -21.30 -5.01
N GLU A 32 7.80 -22.55 -4.55
CA GLU A 32 6.71 -23.13 -3.78
C GLU A 32 6.60 -22.45 -2.41
N MET A 33 5.41 -21.94 -2.10
CA MET A 33 5.08 -21.32 -0.82
C MET A 33 3.83 -21.97 -0.25
N SER A 34 3.85 -22.29 1.05
CA SER A 34 2.64 -22.77 1.71
C SER A 34 1.57 -21.68 1.71
N ARG A 35 0.30 -22.09 1.71
CA ARG A 35 -0.83 -21.15 1.69
C ARG A 35 -0.81 -20.23 2.92
N GLU A 36 -0.39 -20.75 4.06
CA GLU A 36 -0.26 -20.02 5.32
C GLU A 36 0.76 -18.89 5.20
N LYS A 37 1.92 -19.14 4.56
CA LYS A 37 2.94 -18.09 4.33
C LYS A 37 2.41 -17.00 3.40
N ILE A 38 1.70 -17.38 2.34
CA ILE A 38 1.07 -16.43 1.43
C ILE A 38 0.03 -15.59 2.19
N PHE A 39 -0.83 -16.22 3.00
CA PHE A 39 -1.83 -15.50 3.80
C PHE A 39 -1.22 -14.55 4.82
N LEU A 40 -0.17 -14.97 5.54
CA LEU A 40 0.55 -14.11 6.48
C LEU A 40 1.22 -12.92 5.78
N SER A 41 1.69 -13.07 4.54
CA SER A 41 2.27 -11.95 3.79
C SER A 41 1.28 -10.82 3.54
N PHE A 42 -0.02 -11.11 3.45
CA PHE A 42 -1.04 -10.09 3.25
C PHE A 42 -1.23 -9.21 4.49
N CYS A 43 -0.79 -9.63 5.68
CA CYS A 43 -0.79 -8.79 6.88
C CYS A 43 0.05 -7.51 6.72
N SER A 44 1.05 -7.54 5.83
CA SER A 44 1.89 -6.37 5.53
C SER A 44 1.28 -5.44 4.46
N HIS A 45 0.20 -5.86 3.80
CA HIS A 45 -0.52 -5.10 2.77
C HIS A 45 -1.92 -4.68 3.20
N ASN A 46 -2.56 -5.39 4.11
CA ASN A 46 -3.96 -5.21 4.47
C ASN A 46 -4.13 -4.71 5.91
N PRO A 47 -3.68 -3.49 6.26
CA PRO A 47 -3.95 -2.92 7.57
C PRO A 47 -5.44 -2.65 7.76
N ALA A 48 -5.85 -2.50 9.02
CA ALA A 48 -7.07 -1.80 9.34
C ALA A 48 -6.84 -0.29 9.17
N LEU A 49 -7.66 0.37 8.34
CA LEU A 49 -7.76 1.81 8.26
C LEU A 49 -8.80 2.30 9.26
N ILE A 50 -8.32 2.98 10.29
CA ILE A 50 -9.14 3.66 11.29
C ILE A 50 -9.38 5.09 10.85
N SER A 51 -10.65 5.48 10.81
CA SER A 51 -11.08 6.85 10.56
C SER A 51 -12.28 7.21 11.43
N HIS A 52 -12.51 8.51 11.62
CA HIS A 52 -13.67 9.00 12.36
C HIS A 52 -14.25 10.26 11.74
N GLY A 53 -15.57 10.41 11.88
CA GLY A 53 -16.32 11.51 11.27
C GLY A 53 -17.83 11.28 11.38
N PRO A 54 -18.62 11.84 10.46
CA PRO A 54 -20.08 11.74 10.46
C PRO A 54 -20.61 10.30 10.42
N ALA A 55 -19.84 9.36 9.87
CA ALA A 55 -20.20 7.94 9.83
C ALA A 55 -19.80 7.18 11.11
N GLY A 56 -19.32 7.89 12.14
CA GLY A 56 -18.84 7.33 13.40
C GLY A 56 -17.41 6.79 13.34
N LEU A 57 -17.01 6.05 14.38
CA LEU A 57 -15.75 5.33 14.40
C LEU A 57 -15.81 4.17 13.42
N ASN A 58 -14.82 4.08 12.53
CA ASN A 58 -14.74 3.03 11.53
C ASN A 58 -13.34 2.42 11.50
N ALA A 59 -13.26 1.09 11.42
CA ALA A 59 -12.04 0.35 11.12
C ALA A 59 -12.32 -0.62 9.97
N SER A 60 -11.77 -0.37 8.79
CA SER A 60 -11.97 -1.22 7.61
C SER A 60 -10.65 -1.78 7.10
N ILE A 61 -10.63 -3.07 6.75
CA ILE A 61 -9.44 -3.69 6.16
C ILE A 61 -9.32 -3.24 4.69
N LYS A 62 -8.18 -2.69 4.31
CA LYS A 62 -7.91 -2.19 2.94
C LYS A 62 -6.48 -2.51 2.51
N GLY A 63 -6.30 -2.74 1.21
CA GLY A 63 -4.97 -2.91 0.64
C GLY A 63 -4.24 -1.57 0.52
N PHE A 64 -3.15 -1.41 1.25
CA PHE A 64 -2.23 -0.27 1.18
C PHE A 64 -0.87 -0.72 0.65
N GLY A 65 -0.42 -0.10 -0.42
CA GLY A 65 0.88 -0.36 -1.05
C GLY A 65 1.76 0.88 -1.05
N PHE A 66 3.07 0.68 -0.97
CA PHE A 66 4.03 1.75 -1.21
C PHE A 66 3.98 2.20 -2.66
N LEU A 67 4.35 3.47 -2.87
CA LEU A 67 4.29 4.12 -4.17
C LEU A 67 5.70 4.41 -4.68
N PRO A 68 5.90 4.54 -6.00
CA PRO A 68 7.08 5.20 -6.51
C PRO A 68 7.14 6.65 -5.99
N LYS A 69 8.35 7.19 -5.83
CA LYS A 69 8.57 8.62 -5.67
C LYS A 69 8.05 9.37 -6.89
N GLU A 70 7.75 10.65 -6.71
CA GLU A 70 7.09 11.47 -7.72
C GLU A 70 7.88 11.50 -9.04
N GLU A 71 9.21 11.54 -8.99
CA GLU A 71 10.06 11.54 -10.17
C GLU A 71 10.03 10.23 -11.00
N TYR A 72 9.54 9.11 -10.43
CA TYR A 72 9.39 7.83 -11.12
C TYR A 72 7.92 7.47 -11.41
N LEU A 73 6.96 8.23 -10.88
CA LEU A 73 5.55 7.84 -10.88
C LEU A 73 4.98 7.71 -12.29
N GLU A 74 5.30 8.64 -13.19
CA GLU A 74 4.84 8.60 -14.59
C GLU A 74 5.51 7.48 -15.40
N GLU A 75 6.81 7.24 -15.20
CA GLU A 75 7.55 6.14 -15.85
C GLU A 75 6.92 4.78 -15.49
N VAL A 76 6.67 4.55 -14.19
CA VAL A 76 6.06 3.30 -13.73
C VAL A 76 4.62 3.17 -14.23
N LEU A 77 3.84 4.26 -14.22
CA LEU A 77 2.49 4.28 -14.78
C LEU A 77 2.49 3.90 -16.25
N GLU A 78 3.41 4.42 -17.05
CA GLU A 78 3.53 4.09 -18.47
C GLU A 78 3.78 2.59 -18.68
N ALA A 79 4.68 1.99 -17.88
CA ALA A 79 4.92 0.55 -17.91
C ALA A 79 3.64 -0.26 -17.58
N TYR A 80 2.87 0.17 -16.58
CA TYR A 80 1.61 -0.48 -16.22
C TYR A 80 0.57 -0.35 -17.33
N LEU A 81 0.40 0.84 -17.90
CA LEU A 81 -0.55 1.08 -18.99
C LEU A 81 -0.21 0.26 -20.23
N LYS A 82 1.07 0.19 -20.62
CA LYS A 82 1.52 -0.64 -21.74
C LYS A 82 1.16 -2.11 -21.54
N HIS A 83 1.32 -2.63 -20.32
CA HIS A 83 0.92 -3.99 -19.99
C HIS A 83 -0.60 -4.18 -20.04
N ILE A 84 -1.37 -3.28 -19.41
CA ILE A 84 -2.83 -3.31 -19.38
C ILE A 84 -3.42 -3.26 -20.80
N ASP A 85 -2.86 -2.43 -21.67
CA ASP A 85 -3.31 -2.28 -23.06
C ASP A 85 -2.98 -3.51 -23.93
N SER A 86 -2.10 -4.39 -23.46
CA SER A 86 -1.79 -5.67 -24.11
C SER A 86 -2.73 -6.82 -23.71
N TYR A 87 -3.76 -6.55 -22.90
CA TYR A 87 -4.69 -7.58 -22.44
C TYR A 87 -5.50 -8.19 -23.59
N ASP A 88 -5.44 -9.51 -23.71
CA ASP A 88 -5.98 -10.31 -24.81
C ASP A 88 -7.15 -11.22 -24.40
N GLY A 89 -7.59 -11.14 -23.14
CA GLY A 89 -8.67 -11.97 -22.60
C GLY A 89 -8.21 -13.15 -21.72
N ASP A 90 -6.90 -13.42 -21.64
CA ASP A 90 -6.36 -14.46 -20.76
C ASP A 90 -5.92 -13.87 -19.41
N ASP A 91 -6.79 -13.98 -18.41
CA ASP A 91 -6.55 -13.50 -17.04
C ASP A 91 -5.27 -14.10 -16.41
N GLN A 92 -4.96 -15.38 -16.67
CA GLN A 92 -3.81 -16.04 -16.05
C GLN A 92 -2.49 -15.58 -16.66
N ALA A 93 -2.45 -15.51 -18.00
CA ALA A 93 -1.28 -14.99 -18.70
C ALA A 93 -1.07 -13.50 -18.40
N HIS A 94 -2.15 -12.73 -18.27
CA HIS A 94 -2.13 -11.33 -17.84
C HIS A 94 -1.50 -11.20 -16.45
N SER A 95 -2.04 -11.87 -15.43
CA SER A 95 -1.50 -11.81 -14.06
C SER A 95 -0.02 -12.21 -13.99
N ARG A 96 0.41 -13.22 -14.76
CA ARG A 96 1.82 -13.63 -14.81
C ARG A 96 2.72 -12.54 -15.40
N ARG A 97 2.34 -11.92 -16.54
CA ARG A 97 3.09 -10.80 -17.13
C ARG A 97 3.05 -9.57 -16.23
N GLY A 98 1.92 -9.31 -15.59
CA GLY A 98 1.75 -8.22 -14.64
C GLY A 98 2.66 -8.32 -13.43
N LEU A 99 2.83 -9.54 -12.91
CA LEU A 99 3.74 -9.81 -11.81
C LEU A 99 5.20 -9.48 -12.18
N GLN A 100 5.61 -9.80 -13.42
CA GLN A 100 6.93 -9.40 -13.94
C GLN A 100 7.07 -7.87 -13.95
N VAL A 101 6.07 -7.15 -14.45
CA VAL A 101 6.09 -5.68 -14.48
C VAL A 101 6.21 -5.09 -13.06
N LEU A 102 5.47 -5.63 -12.09
CA LEU A 102 5.59 -5.22 -10.68
C LEU A 102 7.02 -5.43 -10.13
N VAL A 103 7.63 -6.56 -10.45
CA VAL A 103 9.02 -6.88 -10.07
C VAL A 103 9.99 -5.88 -10.69
N GLU A 104 9.92 -5.69 -12.00
CA GLU A 104 10.83 -4.83 -12.77
C GLU A 104 10.73 -3.35 -12.41
N GLN A 105 9.57 -2.90 -11.92
CA GLN A 105 9.34 -1.49 -11.61
C GLN A 105 9.51 -1.13 -10.13
N ILE A 106 9.20 -2.05 -9.20
CA ILE A 106 9.10 -1.72 -7.77
C ILE A 106 9.80 -2.74 -6.87
N TYR A 107 9.55 -4.03 -7.06
CA TYR A 107 9.89 -5.03 -6.04
C TYR A 107 11.29 -5.62 -6.17
N HIS A 108 11.92 -5.58 -7.34
CA HIS A 108 13.31 -6.00 -7.49
C HIS A 108 14.22 -5.10 -6.63
N PRO A 109 15.22 -5.65 -5.91
CA PRO A 109 16.11 -4.88 -5.03
C PRO A 109 16.74 -3.64 -5.69
N ASP A 110 17.12 -3.76 -6.96
CA ASP A 110 17.71 -2.65 -7.73
C ASP A 110 16.75 -1.48 -7.91
N GLN A 111 15.43 -1.68 -7.75
CA GLN A 111 14.39 -0.67 -7.89
C GLN A 111 13.95 -0.05 -6.56
N HIS A 112 14.43 -0.53 -5.41
CA HIS A 112 13.98 -0.03 -4.10
C HIS A 112 14.28 1.46 -3.89
N HIS A 113 15.26 2.02 -4.59
CA HIS A 113 15.56 3.46 -4.61
C HIS A 113 14.41 4.32 -5.15
N ARG A 114 13.51 3.72 -5.95
CA ARG A 114 12.32 4.38 -6.51
C ARG A 114 11.18 4.47 -5.51
N VAL A 115 11.21 3.71 -4.42
CA VAL A 115 10.08 3.59 -3.48
C VAL A 115 10.04 4.80 -2.55
N ASP A 116 8.85 5.35 -2.37
CA ASP A 116 8.57 6.41 -1.42
C ASP A 116 8.07 5.82 -0.09
N PHE A 117 8.94 5.83 0.91
CA PHE A 117 8.60 5.35 2.26
C PHE A 117 7.86 6.38 3.11
N THR A 118 7.55 7.56 2.57
CA THR A 118 6.79 8.59 3.29
C THR A 118 5.28 8.47 3.11
N LYS A 119 4.83 7.64 2.17
CA LYS A 119 3.41 7.52 1.83
C LYS A 119 3.04 6.13 1.31
N VAL A 120 1.77 5.77 1.52
CA VAL A 120 1.17 4.54 0.97
C VAL A 120 -0.16 4.86 0.30
N GLY A 121 -0.54 4.09 -0.71
CA GLY A 121 -1.75 4.30 -1.49
C GLY A 121 -2.74 3.13 -1.40
N SER A 122 -4.03 3.44 -1.49
CA SER A 122 -5.13 2.47 -1.53
C SER A 122 -6.19 2.88 -2.55
N LEU A 123 -6.83 1.90 -3.16
CA LEU A 123 -8.00 2.09 -4.03
C LEU A 123 -9.28 2.17 -3.18
N GLU A 124 -10.18 3.10 -3.48
CA GLU A 124 -11.50 3.20 -2.86
C GLU A 124 -12.60 2.74 -3.83
N MET A 125 -13.34 1.69 -3.47
CA MET A 125 -14.38 1.09 -4.33
C MET A 125 -15.79 1.14 -3.73
N ALA A 126 -15.92 1.33 -2.42
CA ALA A 126 -17.18 1.18 -1.68
C ALA A 126 -17.92 2.50 -1.46
N LYS A 127 -17.19 3.61 -1.27
CA LYS A 127 -17.73 4.95 -0.92
C LYS A 127 -18.73 4.91 0.25
N LYS A 128 -18.37 4.22 1.35
CA LYS A 128 -19.15 4.05 2.60
C LYS A 128 -18.53 4.79 3.80
N HIS A 129 -18.56 4.22 5.01
CA HIS A 129 -18.15 4.89 6.25
C HIS A 129 -16.77 5.56 6.17
N THR A 130 -15.75 4.86 5.66
CA THR A 130 -14.41 5.44 5.48
C THR A 130 -14.45 6.67 4.58
N TRP A 131 -15.16 6.58 3.46
CA TRP A 131 -15.29 7.69 2.51
C TRP A 131 -15.98 8.88 3.14
N GLU A 132 -17.14 8.68 3.78
CA GLU A 132 -17.87 9.75 4.48
C GLU A 132 -17.02 10.43 5.56
N ASN A 133 -16.25 9.65 6.33
CA ASN A 133 -15.35 10.18 7.35
C ASN A 133 -14.21 11.01 6.73
N LEU A 134 -13.51 10.46 5.73
CA LEU A 134 -12.34 11.10 5.14
C LEU A 134 -12.66 12.35 4.31
N GLN A 135 -13.91 12.52 3.89
CA GLN A 135 -14.36 13.75 3.21
C GLN A 135 -14.33 14.98 4.13
N VAL A 136 -14.42 14.81 5.45
CA VAL A 136 -14.42 15.92 6.42
C VAL A 136 -13.27 15.89 7.40
N ASN A 137 -12.66 14.71 7.60
CA ASN A 137 -11.53 14.54 8.49
C ASN A 137 -10.45 13.67 7.82
N PRO A 138 -9.34 14.25 7.36
CA PRO A 138 -8.28 13.48 6.71
C PRO A 138 -7.44 12.67 7.71
N GLU A 139 -7.56 12.89 9.03
CA GLU A 139 -6.79 12.16 10.03
C GLU A 139 -7.21 10.70 10.10
N ALA A 140 -6.21 9.82 10.04
CA ALA A 140 -6.43 8.40 10.05
C ALA A 140 -5.24 7.65 10.66
N THR A 141 -5.49 6.39 10.99
CA THR A 141 -4.46 5.49 11.49
C THR A 141 -4.55 4.16 10.75
N LEU A 142 -3.40 3.64 10.32
CA LEU A 142 -3.28 2.27 9.82
C LEU A 142 -2.76 1.39 10.95
N ILE A 143 -3.50 0.32 11.27
CA ILE A 143 -3.03 -0.72 12.18
C ILE A 143 -2.67 -1.94 11.37
N TYR A 144 -1.38 -2.23 11.36
CA TYR A 144 -0.82 -3.45 10.82
C TYR A 144 -0.72 -4.48 11.94
N TYR A 145 -1.11 -5.72 11.65
CA TYR A 145 -1.00 -6.82 12.59
C TYR A 145 -0.71 -8.13 11.88
N GLN A 146 0.36 -8.80 12.31
CA GLN A 146 0.68 -10.16 11.91
C GLN A 146 0.85 -11.01 13.18
N PRO A 147 -0.04 -12.01 13.41
CA PRO A 147 0.06 -12.89 14.55
C PRO A 147 1.42 -13.61 14.63
N PRO A 148 1.93 -13.88 15.84
CA PRO A 148 1.30 -13.59 17.14
C PRO A 148 1.72 -12.25 17.77
N MET A 149 2.73 -11.56 17.21
CA MET A 149 3.37 -10.46 17.95
C MET A 149 3.55 -9.16 17.17
N ILE A 150 3.61 -9.18 15.84
CA ILE A 150 3.98 -7.98 15.08
C ILE A 150 2.78 -7.07 15.00
N SER A 151 2.92 -5.85 15.49
CA SER A 151 1.92 -4.79 15.33
C SER A 151 2.59 -3.44 15.15
N TYR A 152 2.15 -2.71 14.14
CA TYR A 152 2.57 -1.33 13.92
C TYR A 152 1.35 -0.43 13.79
N GLU A 153 1.44 0.71 14.44
CA GLU A 153 0.49 1.80 14.31
C GLU A 153 1.14 2.93 13.52
N VAL A 154 0.53 3.27 12.41
CA VAL A 154 1.02 4.30 11.49
C VAL A 154 -0.03 5.40 11.44
N ARG A 155 0.32 6.58 11.93
CA ARG A 155 -0.56 7.75 11.97
C ARG A 155 -0.21 8.70 10.83
N GLY A 156 -1.22 9.40 10.35
CA GLY A 156 -1.04 10.34 9.26
C GLY A 156 -2.35 10.88 8.73
N ARG A 157 -2.27 11.42 7.51
CA ARG A 157 -3.39 12.10 6.85
C ARG A 157 -3.64 11.49 5.48
N VAL A 158 -4.91 11.36 5.12
CA VAL A 158 -5.33 10.88 3.81
C VAL A 158 -5.66 12.05 2.90
N ARG A 159 -5.04 12.06 1.72
CA ARG A 159 -5.47 12.86 0.56
C ARG A 159 -6.30 11.98 -0.37
N ILE A 160 -7.40 12.54 -0.85
CA ILE A 160 -8.31 11.87 -1.78
C ILE A 160 -8.08 12.44 -3.19
N PHE A 161 -7.86 11.55 -4.14
CA PHE A 161 -7.74 11.86 -5.56
C PHE A 161 -8.93 11.22 -6.29
N ASP A 162 -9.91 12.05 -6.65
CA ASP A 162 -11.14 11.66 -7.35
C ASP A 162 -11.39 12.62 -8.53
N GLU A 163 -11.04 12.18 -9.73
CA GLU A 163 -11.24 12.86 -11.01
C GLU A 163 -12.72 13.20 -11.25
N ALA A 164 -13.65 12.36 -10.78
CA ALA A 164 -15.08 12.65 -10.90
C ALA A 164 -15.51 13.85 -10.02
N GLN A 165 -14.81 14.08 -8.90
CA GLN A 165 -15.05 15.25 -8.04
C GLN A 165 -14.22 16.47 -8.48
N SER A 166 -12.97 16.27 -8.86
CA SER A 166 -12.04 17.36 -9.18
C SER A 166 -12.18 17.90 -10.61
N GLY A 167 -12.75 17.11 -11.52
CA GLY A 167 -12.92 17.46 -12.93
C GLY A 167 -11.60 17.54 -13.72
N LYS A 168 -10.49 17.07 -13.15
CA LYS A 168 -9.17 17.03 -13.79
C LYS A 168 -8.55 15.65 -13.65
N LYS A 169 -7.66 15.31 -14.59
CA LYS A 169 -6.89 14.08 -14.55
C LYS A 169 -6.08 13.99 -13.24
N GLU A 170 -6.33 12.96 -12.44
CA GLU A 170 -5.63 12.74 -11.18
C GLU A 170 -4.58 11.62 -11.32
N LEU A 171 -3.30 11.97 -11.28
CA LEU A 171 -2.20 11.03 -11.54
C LEU A 171 -2.18 9.87 -10.53
N TYR A 172 -2.36 10.15 -9.24
CA TYR A 172 -2.42 9.11 -8.21
C TYR A 172 -3.62 8.18 -8.37
N GLN A 173 -4.77 8.68 -8.82
CA GLN A 173 -5.93 7.84 -9.11
C GLN A 173 -5.65 6.87 -10.26
N LEU A 174 -5.07 7.38 -11.35
CA LEU A 174 -4.67 6.56 -12.49
C LEU A 174 -3.63 5.51 -12.08
N PHE A 175 -2.62 5.92 -11.32
CA PHE A 175 -1.58 5.02 -10.84
C PHE A 175 -2.14 3.89 -9.99
N ILE A 176 -2.97 4.18 -8.99
CA ILE A 176 -3.50 3.17 -8.08
C ILE A 176 -4.46 2.20 -8.79
N ASN A 177 -5.30 2.72 -9.69
CA ASN A 177 -6.16 1.85 -10.51
C ASN A 177 -5.33 0.99 -11.46
N ALA A 178 -4.30 1.55 -12.10
CA ALA A 178 -3.37 0.80 -12.94
C ALA A 178 -2.61 -0.26 -12.14
N GLN A 179 -2.17 0.04 -10.92
CA GLN A 179 -1.48 -0.93 -10.05
C GLN A 179 -2.39 -2.09 -9.63
N HIS A 180 -3.70 -1.87 -9.50
CA HIS A 180 -4.66 -2.96 -9.30
C HIS A 180 -4.79 -3.81 -10.58
N ASP A 181 -5.02 -3.16 -11.72
CA ASP A 181 -5.29 -3.79 -13.01
C ASP A 181 -4.04 -4.38 -13.70
N VAL A 182 -2.83 -4.05 -13.22
CA VAL A 182 -1.59 -4.66 -13.72
C VAL A 182 -1.56 -6.14 -13.38
N TYR A 183 -2.14 -6.56 -12.25
CA TYR A 183 -2.17 -7.96 -11.83
C TYR A 183 -3.55 -8.60 -12.00
N HIS A 184 -4.62 -7.82 -11.88
CA HIS A 184 -6.00 -8.29 -12.04
C HIS A 184 -6.53 -8.04 -13.46
N ARG A 185 -7.67 -8.64 -13.79
CA ARG A 185 -8.35 -8.37 -15.06
C ARG A 185 -8.61 -6.86 -15.21
N PRO A 186 -8.10 -6.21 -16.27
CA PRO A 186 -8.19 -4.77 -16.40
C PRO A 186 -9.60 -4.30 -16.81
N ASP A 187 -10.03 -3.17 -16.25
CA ASP A 187 -11.27 -2.46 -16.64
C ASP A 187 -11.13 -0.95 -16.44
N LYS A 188 -10.48 -0.29 -17.40
CA LYS A 188 -10.27 1.16 -17.41
C LYS A 188 -11.55 1.98 -17.36
N SER A 189 -12.71 1.41 -17.75
CA SER A 189 -13.99 2.13 -17.72
C SER A 189 -14.46 2.47 -16.30
N ARG A 190 -13.90 1.79 -15.28
CA ARG A 190 -14.25 2.00 -13.87
C ARG A 190 -13.32 2.96 -13.15
N TRP A 191 -12.17 3.31 -13.71
CA TRP A 191 -11.12 4.02 -12.98
C TRP A 191 -11.58 5.36 -12.44
N VAL A 192 -12.34 6.12 -13.24
CA VAL A 192 -12.95 7.40 -12.81
C VAL A 192 -13.88 7.23 -11.60
N LYS A 193 -14.50 6.06 -11.42
CA LYS A 193 -15.41 5.78 -10.30
C LYS A 193 -14.69 5.40 -9.02
N TYR A 194 -13.40 5.01 -9.09
CA TYR A 194 -12.62 4.50 -7.97
C TYR A 194 -11.50 5.48 -7.60
N PRO A 195 -11.73 6.33 -6.58
CA PRO A 195 -10.73 7.28 -6.10
C PRO A 195 -9.50 6.57 -5.53
N ALA A 196 -8.40 7.30 -5.50
CA ALA A 196 -7.22 6.90 -4.74
C ALA A 196 -7.18 7.63 -3.39
N TYR A 197 -6.82 6.87 -2.37
CA TYR A 197 -6.36 7.39 -1.10
C TYR A 197 -4.85 7.37 -1.08
N ILE A 198 -4.24 8.50 -0.76
CA ILE A 198 -2.80 8.61 -0.48
C ILE A 198 -2.67 8.98 1.00
N PHE A 199 -2.12 8.06 1.77
CA PHE A 199 -1.86 8.24 3.19
C PHE A 199 -0.43 8.74 3.36
N ASP A 200 -0.28 10.00 3.74
CA ASP A 200 1.01 10.59 4.11
C ASP A 200 1.31 10.22 5.56
N ILE A 201 2.44 9.55 5.78
CA ILE A 201 2.85 9.06 7.10
C ILE A 201 3.43 10.21 7.91
N GLU A 202 3.00 10.35 9.17
CA GLU A 202 3.49 11.37 10.10
C GLU A 202 4.20 10.74 11.31
N GLU A 203 3.68 9.63 11.83
CA GLU A 203 4.26 8.93 12.97
C GLU A 203 4.13 7.42 12.82
N ILE A 204 5.10 6.68 13.37
CA ILE A 204 5.07 5.22 13.43
C ILE A 204 5.35 4.79 14.86
N PHE A 205 4.55 3.86 15.36
CA PHE A 205 4.71 3.23 16.67
C PHE A 205 4.84 1.71 16.50
N ASP A 206 5.80 1.12 17.20
CA ASP A 206 5.91 -0.32 17.36
C ASP A 206 5.01 -0.77 18.52
N ASN A 207 3.83 -1.27 18.16
CA ASN A 207 2.85 -1.84 19.06
C ASN A 207 3.05 -3.35 19.26
N SER A 208 4.13 -3.92 18.74
CA SER A 208 4.40 -5.35 18.84
C SER A 208 4.51 -5.77 20.30
N SER A 209 4.04 -6.98 20.62
CA SER A 209 4.10 -7.55 21.97
C SER A 209 5.49 -8.09 22.32
N THR A 210 6.50 -7.23 22.21
CA THR A 210 7.92 -7.51 22.48
C THR A 210 8.45 -6.54 23.55
N ARG A 211 9.58 -6.87 24.18
CA ARG A 211 10.20 -6.00 25.21
C ARG A 211 10.46 -4.56 24.72
N GLU A 212 10.75 -4.41 23.43
CA GLU A 212 11.12 -3.12 22.82
C GLU A 212 9.93 -2.45 22.12
N GLY A 213 8.78 -3.13 21.99
CA GLY A 213 7.55 -2.63 21.38
C GLY A 213 6.63 -1.93 22.37
N PHE A 214 5.36 -2.34 22.43
CA PHE A 214 4.32 -1.79 23.32
C PHE A 214 4.11 -0.26 23.26
N GLY A 215 3.90 0.28 22.07
CA GLY A 215 3.61 1.72 21.91
C GLY A 215 4.86 2.57 21.82
N THR A 216 6.00 1.97 21.51
CA THR A 216 7.26 2.69 21.34
C THR A 216 7.22 3.49 20.04
N LYS A 217 7.27 4.82 20.15
CA LYS A 217 7.41 5.71 18.99
C LYS A 217 8.76 5.48 18.31
N LEU A 218 8.73 5.32 17.00
CA LEU A 218 9.92 5.17 16.17
C LEU A 218 10.31 6.53 15.55
N GLU A 219 11.61 6.74 15.36
CA GLU A 219 12.13 7.88 14.61
C GLU A 219 11.75 7.77 13.13
N PHE A 220 11.10 8.80 12.61
CA PHE A 220 10.61 8.91 11.24
C PHE A 220 10.61 10.39 10.79
N PRO A 221 11.06 10.72 9.56
CA PRO A 221 11.75 9.83 8.63
C PRO A 221 13.10 9.36 9.22
N TYR A 222 13.65 8.27 8.68
CA TYR A 222 14.88 7.62 9.16
C TYR A 222 15.91 7.48 8.06
#